data_AF-A0A7I4YNQ6-F1
#
_entry.id   AF-A0A7I4YNQ6-F1
#
_cell.length_a   1.000
_cell.length_b   1.000
_cell.length_c   1.000
_cell.angle_alpha   90.00
_cell.angle_beta   90.00
_cell.angle_gamma   90.00
#
_symmetry.space_group_name_H-M   'P 1'
#
loop_
_entity.id
_entity.type
_entity.pdbx_description
1 polymer ?
#
loop_
_entity_poly.entity_id
_entity_poly.type
_entity_poly.pdbx_seq_one_letter_code
_entity_poly.pdbx_strand_id
1 'polypeptide(L)'
;MEDEERVGRPSLVDHNVLLRAVEEDRRQPLRKSAKKMGVSHTVVAAHLKLLGMVRKLDKWVPHDFTEQQELKRFEVPSSLLIRNDAEPFLHRIEMCDEKWILYDNRERSAQWVGVDEPSKNFQNQVYSSRRQ
;
A
#
# COMPACT_ATOMS: atom_id res chain seq x y z
N MET A 1 19.48 -46.57 11.36
CA MET A 1 18.14 -46.42 10.75
C MET A 1 17.98 -44.93 10.53
N GLU A 2 18.22 -44.48 9.30
CA GLU A 2 17.95 -43.10 8.92
C GLU A 2 16.45 -43.05 8.60
N ASP A 3 15.70 -42.28 9.39
CA ASP A 3 14.29 -42.00 9.09
C ASP A 3 14.26 -41.15 7.82
N GLU A 4 13.72 -41.70 6.73
CA GLU A 4 13.47 -40.95 5.50
C GLU A 4 12.52 -39.77 5.80
N GLU A 5 12.78 -38.61 5.17
CA GLU A 5 11.94 -37.44 5.31
C GLU A 5 10.49 -37.80 4.96
N ARG A 6 9.60 -37.70 5.96
CA ARG A 6 8.17 -37.90 5.74
C ARG A 6 7.68 -36.89 4.71
N VAL A 7 7.42 -37.37 3.50
CA VAL A 7 6.76 -36.60 2.45
C VAL A 7 5.38 -36.23 2.99
N GLY A 8 5.23 -34.98 3.41
CA GLY A 8 3.97 -34.46 3.94
C GLY A 8 2.84 -34.52 2.91
N ARG A 9 1.64 -34.12 3.31
CA ARG A 9 0.48 -34.05 2.40
C ARG A 9 0.83 -33.20 1.17
N PRO A 10 0.59 -33.69 -0.07
CA PRO A 10 0.84 -32.91 -1.28
C PRO A 10 0.13 -31.56 -1.20
N SER A 11 0.85 -30.48 -1.53
CA SER A 11 0.25 -29.15 -1.65
C SER A 11 -0.80 -29.18 -2.74
N LEU A 12 -2.06 -28.89 -2.39
CA LEU A 12 -3.15 -28.77 -3.34
C LEU A 12 -3.01 -27.48 -4.20
N VAL A 13 -2.19 -26.54 -3.75
CA VAL A 13 -1.95 -25.26 -4.43
C VAL A 13 -0.63 -25.32 -5.17
N ASP A 14 -0.69 -25.08 -6.48
CA ASP A 14 0.48 -24.84 -7.31
C ASP A 14 0.95 -23.38 -7.10
N HIS A 15 2.16 -23.23 -6.54
CA HIS A 15 2.77 -21.95 -6.26
C HIS A 15 3.05 -21.14 -7.53
N ASN A 16 3.41 -21.79 -8.64
CA ASN A 16 3.70 -21.11 -9.91
C ASN A 16 2.44 -20.50 -10.52
N VAL A 17 1.33 -21.25 -10.46
CA VAL A 17 0.02 -20.77 -10.92
C VAL A 17 -0.46 -19.61 -10.04
N LEU A 18 -0.22 -19.68 -8.73
CA LEU A 18 -0.58 -18.61 -7.79
C LEU A 18 0.22 -17.34 -8.01
N LEU A 19 1.54 -17.45 -8.20
CA LEU A 19 2.39 -16.32 -8.51
C LEU A 19 1.96 -15.64 -9.81
N ARG A 20 1.76 -16.41 -10.88
CA ARG A 20 1.31 -15.86 -12.18
C ARG A 20 -0.02 -15.12 -12.04
N ALA A 21 -0.99 -15.70 -11.32
CA ALA A 21 -2.28 -15.06 -11.11
C ALA A 21 -2.18 -13.74 -10.30
N VAL A 22 -1.24 -13.66 -9.37
CA VAL A 22 -0.98 -12.44 -8.60
C VAL A 22 -0.20 -11.41 -9.43
N GLU A 23 0.73 -11.83 -10.28
CA GLU A 23 1.46 -10.95 -11.18
C GLU A 23 0.56 -10.32 -12.25
N GLU A 24 -0.38 -11.09 -12.81
CA GLU A 24 -1.39 -10.61 -13.75
C GLU A 24 -2.26 -9.50 -13.15
N ASP A 25 -2.73 -9.67 -11.91
CA ASP A 25 -3.51 -8.66 -11.21
C ASP A 25 -3.27 -8.73 -9.70
N ARG A 26 -2.32 -7.90 -9.26
CA ARG A 26 -1.92 -7.79 -7.85
C ARG A 26 -3.05 -7.32 -6.93
N ARG A 27 -4.15 -6.77 -7.47
CA ARG A 27 -5.29 -6.25 -6.70
C ARG A 27 -6.41 -7.27 -6.53
N GLN A 28 -6.28 -8.48 -7.09
CA GLN A 28 -7.38 -9.44 -7.02
C GLN A 28 -7.74 -9.82 -5.59
N PRO A 29 -9.05 -9.90 -5.27
CA PRO A 29 -9.50 -10.47 -4.02
C PRO A 29 -9.15 -11.96 -4.01
N LEU A 30 -8.59 -12.43 -2.89
CA LEU A 30 -8.21 -13.84 -2.69
C LEU A 30 -9.33 -14.83 -3.01
N ARG A 31 -10.60 -14.43 -2.83
CA ARG A 31 -11.77 -15.26 -3.16
C ARG A 31 -11.82 -15.67 -4.63
N LYS A 32 -11.36 -14.81 -5.55
CA LYS A 32 -11.29 -15.14 -6.98
C LYS A 32 -10.22 -16.21 -7.25
N SER A 33 -9.02 -16.03 -6.69
CA SER A 33 -7.92 -16.99 -6.82
C SER A 33 -8.27 -18.34 -6.17
N ALA A 34 -8.89 -18.30 -4.99
CA ALA A 34 -9.39 -19.46 -4.27
C ALA A 34 -10.39 -20.27 -5.10
N LYS A 35 -11.36 -19.59 -5.75
CA LYS A 35 -12.34 -20.24 -6.62
C LYS A 35 -11.69 -20.90 -7.84
N LYS A 36 -10.68 -20.25 -8.46
CA LYS A 36 -9.93 -20.82 -9.59
C LYS A 36 -9.17 -22.09 -9.21
N MET A 37 -8.64 -22.14 -7.98
CA MET A 37 -7.84 -23.26 -7.47
C MET A 37 -8.66 -24.32 -6.72
N GLY A 38 -9.96 -24.10 -6.51
CA GLY A 38 -10.81 -25.02 -5.75
C GLY A 38 -10.45 -25.12 -4.25
N VAL A 39 -9.76 -24.11 -3.70
CA VAL A 39 -9.32 -24.10 -2.29
C VAL A 39 -9.97 -22.98 -1.50
N SER A 40 -9.86 -23.00 -0.16
CA SER A 40 -10.27 -21.88 0.68
C SER A 40 -9.34 -20.67 0.50
N HIS A 41 -9.90 -19.47 0.57
CA HIS A 41 -9.14 -18.21 0.54
C HIS A 41 -8.07 -18.11 1.65
N THR A 42 -8.27 -18.80 2.78
CA THR A 42 -7.28 -18.86 3.87
C THR A 42 -6.03 -19.64 3.47
N VAL A 43 -6.22 -20.73 2.72
CA VAL A 43 -5.12 -21.55 2.18
C VAL A 43 -4.31 -20.71 1.19
N VAL A 44 -4.97 -20.02 0.27
CA VAL A 44 -4.30 -19.08 -0.66
C VAL A 44 -3.50 -18.02 0.09
N ALA A 45 -4.07 -17.42 1.13
CA ALA A 45 -3.37 -16.42 1.94
C ALA A 45 -2.12 -16.99 2.64
N ALA A 46 -2.19 -18.23 3.14
CA ALA A 46 -1.04 -18.90 3.76
C ALA A 46 0.07 -19.18 2.74
N HIS A 47 -0.27 -19.68 1.56
CA HIS A 47 0.70 -19.91 0.48
C HIS A 47 1.34 -18.60 -0.01
N LEU A 48 0.58 -17.50 -0.13
CA LEU A 48 1.16 -16.21 -0.48
C LEU A 48 2.17 -15.72 0.57
N LYS A 49 1.88 -15.91 1.87
CA LYS A 49 2.84 -15.60 2.93
C LYS A 49 4.10 -16.45 2.84
N LEU A 50 3.96 -17.75 2.54
CA LEU A 50 5.11 -18.64 2.33
C LEU A 50 6.00 -18.18 1.18
N LEU A 51 5.38 -17.60 0.14
CA LEU A 51 6.07 -17.01 -1.02
C LEU A 51 6.63 -15.61 -0.76
N GLY A 52 6.57 -15.11 0.48
CA GLY A 52 7.05 -13.76 0.80
C GLY A 52 6.16 -12.63 0.25
N MET A 53 4.90 -12.92 -0.06
CA MET A 53 3.94 -11.94 -0.55
C MET A 53 3.07 -11.43 0.60
N VAL A 54 2.93 -10.11 0.68
CA VAL A 54 2.10 -9.42 1.66
C VAL A 54 1.14 -8.47 0.97
N ARG A 55 -0.04 -8.29 1.57
CA ARG A 55 -1.03 -7.34 1.04
C ARG A 55 -0.79 -5.97 1.65
N LYS A 56 -0.24 -5.05 0.86
CA LYS A 56 0.01 -3.65 1.26
C LYS A 56 -1.04 -2.73 0.68
N LEU A 57 -1.45 -1.71 1.44
CA LEU A 57 -2.31 -0.63 0.93
C LEU A 57 -1.52 0.26 -0.02
N ASP A 58 -2.20 0.82 -1.02
CA ASP A 58 -1.59 1.81 -1.89
C ASP A 58 -1.21 3.07 -1.09
N LYS A 59 -0.08 3.66 -1.47
CA LYS A 59 0.34 4.97 -0.96
C LYS A 59 -0.41 6.05 -1.72
N TRP A 60 -1.14 6.91 -1.02
CA TRP A 60 -1.63 8.14 -1.61
C TRP A 60 -0.55 9.19 -1.50
N VAL A 61 -0.01 9.58 -2.65
CA VAL A 61 0.90 10.70 -2.77
C VAL A 61 0.12 11.82 -3.48
N PRO A 62 -0.13 12.97 -2.83
CA PRO A 62 -0.94 14.03 -3.39
C PRO A 62 -0.38 14.62 -4.69
N HIS A 63 0.94 14.75 -4.78
CA HIS A 63 1.62 15.38 -5.89
C HIS A 63 3.04 14.84 -6.02
N ASP A 64 3.48 14.64 -7.25
CA ASP A 64 4.88 14.37 -7.56
C ASP A 64 5.64 15.70 -7.46
N PHE A 65 6.61 15.80 -6.54
CA PHE A 65 7.34 17.04 -6.34
C PHE A 65 8.37 17.29 -7.42
N THR A 66 8.60 18.56 -7.73
CA THR A 66 9.82 18.98 -8.42
C THR A 66 10.99 19.09 -7.44
N GLU A 67 12.23 18.95 -7.90
CA GLU A 67 13.43 19.08 -7.04
C GLU A 67 13.41 20.38 -6.22
N GLN A 68 12.96 21.49 -6.82
CA GLN A 68 12.81 22.77 -6.12
C GLN A 68 11.75 22.74 -5.01
N GLN A 69 10.64 22.03 -5.20
CA GLN A 69 9.62 21.86 -4.18
C GLN A 69 10.11 20.96 -3.04
N GLU A 70 10.90 19.93 -3.34
CA GLU A 70 11.53 19.07 -2.33
C GLU A 70 12.50 19.85 -1.45
N LEU A 71 13.38 20.65 -2.07
CA LEU A 71 14.31 21.52 -1.35
C LEU A 71 13.58 22.50 -0.42
N LYS A 72 12.56 23.19 -0.92
CA LYS A 72 11.76 24.11 -0.07
C LYS A 72 11.07 23.38 1.08
N ARG A 73 10.59 22.15 0.85
CA ARG A 73 9.98 21.32 1.91
C ARG A 73 10.99 20.82 2.93
N PHE A 74 12.28 20.82 2.62
CA PHE A 74 13.34 20.53 3.57
C PHE A 74 13.80 21.79 4.32
N GLU A 75 14.04 22.89 3.60
CA GLU A 75 14.58 24.14 4.15
C GLU A 75 13.61 24.84 5.10
N VAL A 76 12.33 24.96 4.72
CA VAL A 76 11.35 25.72 5.51
C VAL A 76 11.14 25.07 6.90
N PRO A 77 10.83 23.76 7.04
CA PRO A 77 10.71 23.14 8.35
C PRO A 77 12.01 23.17 9.15
N SER A 78 13.18 23.04 8.51
CA SER A 78 14.47 23.13 9.21
C SER A 78 14.66 24.49 9.88
N SER A 79 14.34 25.58 9.18
CA SER A 79 14.40 26.93 9.75
C SER A 79 13.36 27.16 10.87
N LEU A 80 12.14 26.62 10.70
CA LEU A 80 11.08 26.73 11.70
C LEU A 80 11.39 25.92 12.96
N LEU A 81 12.07 24.78 12.82
CA LEU A 81 12.50 23.95 13.95
C LEU A 81 13.53 24.70 14.80
N ILE A 82 14.58 25.25 14.17
CA ILE A 82 15.60 26.06 14.85
C ILE A 82 14.95 27.25 15.58
N ARG A 83 14.02 27.93 14.92
CA ARG A 83 13.28 29.03 15.53
C ARG A 83 12.48 28.57 16.75
N ASN A 84 11.82 27.42 16.67
CA ASN A 84 10.99 26.91 17.76
C ASN A 84 11.83 26.48 18.97
N ASP A 85 13.02 25.94 18.74
CA ASP A 85 13.95 25.57 19.80
C ASP A 85 14.49 26.82 20.52
N ALA A 86 14.72 27.91 19.78
CA ALA A 86 15.18 29.17 20.34
C ALA A 86 14.06 29.95 21.07
N GLU A 87 12.87 30.02 20.49
CA GLU A 87 11.68 30.65 21.09
C GLU A 87 10.44 29.83 20.72
N PRO A 88 9.91 29.00 21.64
CA PRO A 88 8.75 28.16 21.37
C PRO A 88 7.52 29.00 20.99
N PHE A 89 7.05 28.87 19.75
CA PHE A 89 5.98 29.71 19.21
C PHE A 89 4.72 28.94 18.80
N LEU A 90 4.71 27.60 18.95
CA LEU A 90 3.57 26.76 18.55
C LEU A 90 2.25 27.16 19.24
N HIS A 91 2.33 27.64 20.49
CA HIS A 91 1.16 28.09 21.26
C HIS A 91 0.46 29.32 20.67
N ARG A 92 1.12 30.04 19.75
CA ARG A 92 0.60 31.25 19.09
C ARG A 92 0.00 30.95 17.71
N ILE A 93 0.14 29.72 17.21
CA ILE A 93 -0.29 29.37 15.86
C ILE A 93 -1.78 29.04 15.90
N GLU A 94 -2.56 29.79 15.14
CA GLU A 94 -3.92 29.43 14.75
C GLU A 94 -3.88 28.90 13.31
N MET A 95 -4.37 27.68 13.10
CA MET A 95 -4.43 27.04 11.80
C MET A 95 -5.89 26.94 11.34
N CYS A 96 -6.15 27.32 10.10
CA CYS A 96 -7.44 27.17 9.45
C CYS A 96 -7.23 26.51 8.08
N ASP A 97 -8.04 25.51 7.76
CA ASP A 97 -8.09 24.88 6.43
C ASP A 97 -9.51 24.41 6.14
N GLU A 98 -9.86 24.34 4.86
CA GLU A 98 -11.17 23.87 4.40
C GLU A 98 -11.10 22.39 4.00
N LYS A 99 -12.02 21.59 4.53
CA LYS A 99 -12.12 20.17 4.19
C LYS A 99 -13.48 19.85 3.59
N TRP A 100 -13.47 19.37 2.35
CA TRP A 100 -14.66 18.79 1.71
C TRP A 100 -15.05 17.48 2.38
N ILE A 101 -16.32 17.35 2.76
CA ILE A 101 -16.92 16.10 3.25
C ILE A 101 -17.71 15.49 2.09
N LEU A 102 -17.18 14.40 1.52
CA LEU A 102 -17.82 13.67 0.43
C LEU A 102 -18.85 12.68 0.97
N TYR A 103 -19.91 12.45 0.19
CA TYR A 103 -20.92 11.44 0.52
C TYR A 103 -20.40 10.01 0.45
N ASP A 104 -19.50 9.73 -0.50
CA ASP A 104 -18.84 8.44 -0.67
C ASP A 104 -17.32 8.60 -0.54
N ASN A 105 -16.77 8.14 0.58
CA ASN A 105 -15.34 8.12 0.84
C ASN A 105 -14.77 6.78 0.38
N ARG A 106 -14.30 6.74 -0.86
CA ARG A 106 -13.69 5.53 -1.43
C ARG A 106 -12.45 5.11 -0.63
N GLU A 107 -12.46 3.86 -0.18
CA GLU A 107 -11.33 3.29 0.56
C GLU A 107 -10.11 3.02 -0.32
N ARG A 108 -8.95 3.05 0.34
CA ARG A 108 -7.65 2.65 -0.21
C ARG A 108 -7.70 1.22 -0.73
N SER A 109 -7.36 1.03 -2.00
CA SER A 109 -7.11 -0.30 -2.55
C SER A 109 -5.81 -0.90 -2.00
N ALA A 110 -5.73 -2.24 -2.04
CA ALA A 110 -4.58 -2.99 -1.59
C ALA A 110 -4.04 -3.87 -2.72
N GLN A 111 -2.74 -4.11 -2.73
CA GLN A 111 -2.06 -4.98 -3.69
C GLN A 111 -1.21 -6.02 -2.97
N TRP A 112 -1.05 -7.18 -3.58
CA TRP A 112 -0.04 -8.16 -3.20
C TRP A 112 1.32 -7.75 -3.77
N VAL A 113 2.30 -7.58 -2.89
CA VAL A 113 3.67 -7.17 -3.20
C VAL A 113 4.63 -7.97 -2.34
N GLY A 114 5.88 -8.10 -2.79
CA GLY A 114 6.93 -8.73 -1.99
C GLY A 114 7.12 -8.00 -0.65
N VAL A 115 7.61 -8.72 0.36
CA VAL A 115 7.89 -8.13 1.69
C VAL A 115 8.74 -6.87 1.58
N ASP A 116 9.77 -6.88 0.74
CA ASP A 116 10.70 -5.76 0.57
C ASP A 116 10.27 -4.75 -0.51
N GLU A 117 9.28 -5.10 -1.33
CA GLU A 117 8.82 -4.23 -2.43
C GLU A 117 7.90 -3.12 -1.88
N PRO A 118 8.12 -1.83 -2.23
CA PRO A 118 7.20 -0.78 -1.85
C PRO A 118 5.83 -0.96 -2.52
N SER A 119 4.76 -0.60 -1.81
CA SER A 119 3.44 -0.47 -2.44
C SER A 119 3.46 0.62 -3.51
N LYS A 120 2.75 0.41 -4.61
CA LYS A 120 2.64 1.42 -5.66
C LYS A 120 1.88 2.65 -5.15
N ASN A 121 2.20 3.79 -5.77
CA ASN A 121 1.48 5.03 -5.53
C ASN A 121 0.15 4.99 -6.29
N PHE A 122 -0.92 5.43 -5.64
CA PHE A 122 -2.18 5.71 -6.28
C PHE A 122 -2.27 7.22 -6.49
N GLN A 123 -2.34 7.64 -7.75
CA GLN A 123 -2.54 9.05 -8.08
C GLN A 123 -3.95 9.45 -7.67
N ASN A 124 -4.05 10.55 -6.90
CA ASN A 124 -5.35 11.17 -6.67
C ASN A 124 -5.96 11.60 -8.00
N GLN A 125 -7.20 11.18 -8.27
CA GLN A 125 -7.97 11.83 -9.32
C GLN A 125 -8.24 13.26 -8.84
N VAL A 126 -7.56 14.23 -9.44
CA VAL A 126 -7.95 15.63 -9.32
C VAL A 126 -9.35 15.70 -9.91
N TYR A 127 -10.37 15.93 -9.08
CA TYR A 127 -11.70 16.25 -9.57
C TYR A 127 -11.57 17.54 -10.39
N SER A 128 -11.49 17.41 -11.72
CA SER A 128 -11.59 18.58 -12.59
C SER A 128 -13.03 19.04 -12.52
N SER A 129 -13.26 20.20 -11.90
CA SER A 129 -14.54 20.89 -11.97
C SER A 129 -14.86 21.14 -13.44
N ARG A 130 -15.73 20.31 -14.00
CA ARG A 130 -16.32 20.52 -15.31
C ARG A 130 -17.26 21.73 -15.15
N ARG A 131 -16.74 22.94 -15.35
CA ARG A 131 -17.57 24.14 -15.49
C ARG A 131 -18.41 23.93 -16.74
N GLN A 132 -19.73 23.79 -16.55
CA GLN A 132 -20.71 23.96 -17.63
C GLN A 132 -20.80 25.43 -18.01
#